data_AF-A0A3A6PGD6-F1
#
_entry.id   AF-A0A3A6PGD6-F1
#
_cell.length_a   1.000
_cell.length_b   1.000
_cell.length_c   1.000
_cell.angle_alpha   90.00
_cell.angle_beta   90.00
_cell.angle_gamma   90.00
#
_symmetry.space_group_name_H-M   'P 1'
#
loop_
_entity.id
_entity.type
_entity.pdbx_description
1 polymer ?
#
loop_
_entity_poly.entity_id
_entity_poly.type
_entity_poly.pdbx_seq_one_letter_code
_entity_poly.pdbx_strand_id
1 'polypeptide(L)'
;MNEKELIARMSKLGPSKKQKERMLSRILSQEARKKPPLRRSVKIAIPAIGCAVLSMALVFPVFFKADPAIPSLTALQQVQPTTFTVTPRSMPLSVSLGPLKMLNYNGYRYTFLNDGAPFDLTDRTPRAGDKLGTLQYDLKSDMENGGKNGYAVLDYATTYLLGGTIYQLQGYDPAFRLAVEHEGRYYIVQLSGRTDNSVIPAGDYAEAAELARLTKEIDIMNHSGSVQLHVLHRKKDIREWIGMFSQSETAVNRDREADEQWAKAQSEGKSYLAKLRLKDGTAIDMFVVPELGMAAIGDNRYILPESFSEAYADLFHNP
;
A
#
# COMPACT_ATOMS: atom_id res chain seq x y z
N MET A 1 -49.64 12.27 29.92
CA MET A 1 -50.35 13.01 28.85
C MET A 1 -51.70 12.33 28.67
N ASN A 2 -52.79 13.06 28.87
CA ASN A 2 -54.12 12.45 28.99
C ASN A 2 -54.79 12.38 27.60
N GLU A 3 -55.69 11.41 27.37
CA GLU A 3 -56.28 11.13 26.05
C GLU A 3 -56.97 12.37 25.41
N LYS A 4 -57.55 13.23 26.26
CA LYS A 4 -58.15 14.50 25.86
C LYS A 4 -57.15 15.51 25.28
N GLU A 5 -55.89 15.51 25.74
CA GLU A 5 -54.83 16.37 25.19
C GLU A 5 -54.33 15.87 23.84
N LEU A 6 -54.28 14.55 23.65
CA LEU A 6 -53.88 13.95 22.38
C LEU A 6 -54.90 14.28 21.28
N ILE A 7 -56.19 14.14 21.57
CA ILE A 7 -57.28 14.46 20.63
C ILE A 7 -57.30 15.97 20.28
N ALA A 8 -57.04 16.84 21.26
CA ALA A 8 -56.94 18.29 21.02
C ALA A 8 -55.72 18.70 20.17
N ARG A 9 -54.62 17.93 20.22
CA ARG A 9 -53.46 18.15 19.35
C ARG A 9 -53.67 17.57 17.95
N MET A 10 -54.32 16.42 17.82
CA MET A 10 -54.61 15.82 16.51
C MET A 10 -55.63 16.62 15.68
N SER A 11 -56.59 17.29 16.32
CA SER A 11 -57.54 18.17 15.62
C SER A 11 -56.90 19.43 15.01
N LYS A 12 -55.67 19.79 15.42
CA LYS A 12 -54.87 20.87 14.82
C LYS A 12 -54.05 20.46 13.59
N LEU A 13 -53.99 19.17 13.26
CA LEU A 13 -53.25 18.64 12.10
C LEU A 13 -54.09 18.58 10.81
N GLY A 14 -55.36 18.99 10.86
CA GLY A 14 -56.23 19.06 9.69
C GLY A 14 -56.03 20.34 8.86
N PRO A 15 -56.22 20.30 7.53
CA PRO A 15 -56.09 21.48 6.68
C PRO A 15 -57.14 22.54 7.06
N SER A 16 -56.70 23.80 7.12
CA SER A 16 -57.54 24.94 7.49
C SER A 16 -58.72 25.12 6.52
N LYS A 17 -59.82 25.75 6.97
CA LYS A 17 -61.00 26.03 6.11
C LYS A 17 -60.59 26.71 4.79
N LYS A 18 -59.64 27.65 4.85
CA LYS A 18 -59.11 28.38 3.68
C LYS A 18 -58.33 27.48 2.70
N GLN A 19 -57.67 26.43 3.19
CA GLN A 19 -57.02 25.42 2.34
C GLN A 19 -58.06 24.49 1.68
N LYS A 20 -59.12 24.10 2.42
CA LYS A 20 -60.21 23.31 1.84
C LYS A 20 -60.93 24.06 0.72
N GLU A 21 -61.21 25.34 0.90
CA GLU A 21 -61.81 26.19 -0.13
C GLU A 21 -60.93 26.33 -1.37
N ARG A 22 -59.60 26.48 -1.21
CA ARG A 22 -58.65 26.51 -2.34
C ARG A 22 -58.52 25.17 -3.08
N MET A 23 -58.66 24.06 -2.36
CA MET A 23 -58.66 22.73 -2.98
C MET A 23 -59.95 22.48 -3.74
N LEU A 24 -61.10 22.84 -3.16
CA LEU A 24 -62.41 22.78 -3.81
C LEU A 24 -62.49 23.69 -5.05
N SER A 25 -61.95 24.91 -4.98
CA SER A 25 -61.94 25.81 -6.13
C SER A 25 -61.11 25.25 -7.29
N ARG A 26 -60.00 24.54 -7.01
CA ARG A 26 -59.16 23.88 -8.04
C ARG A 26 -59.82 22.66 -8.68
N ILE A 27 -60.63 21.92 -7.92
CA ILE A 27 -61.37 20.76 -8.43
C ILE A 27 -62.56 21.23 -9.28
N LEU A 28 -63.27 22.27 -8.84
CA LEU A 28 -64.41 22.83 -9.55
C LEU A 28 -64.01 23.66 -10.78
N SER A 29 -62.78 24.20 -10.82
CA SER A 29 -62.24 24.95 -11.96
C SER A 29 -61.51 24.10 -13.00
N GLN A 30 -61.55 22.77 -12.91
CA GLN A 30 -61.06 21.89 -13.98
C GLN A 30 -62.06 21.85 -15.14
N GLU A 31 -62.16 22.94 -15.90
CA GLU A 31 -62.71 22.88 -17.25
C GLU A 31 -61.79 22.00 -18.11
N ALA A 32 -62.41 20.97 -18.69
CA ALA A 32 -61.78 20.00 -19.56
C ALA A 32 -61.03 20.67 -20.72
N ARG A 33 -59.69 20.63 -20.70
CA ARG A 33 -58.89 20.96 -21.88
C ARG A 33 -59.18 19.95 -22.98
N LYS A 34 -59.90 20.41 -24.01
CA LYS A 34 -60.27 19.69 -25.23
C LYS A 34 -59.03 19.09 -25.92
N LYS A 35 -59.07 17.79 -26.20
CA LYS A 35 -58.11 17.11 -27.10
C LYS A 35 -58.36 17.59 -28.54
N PRO A 36 -57.32 17.97 -29.32
CA PRO A 36 -57.49 18.21 -30.76
C PRO A 36 -57.68 16.88 -31.52
N PRO A 37 -58.35 16.89 -32.69
CA PRO A 37 -58.78 15.67 -33.36
C PRO A 37 -57.64 14.95 -34.09
N LEU A 38 -57.70 13.62 -34.09
CA LEU A 38 -56.89 12.73 -34.91
C LEU A 38 -57.24 12.90 -36.39
N ARG A 39 -56.27 13.34 -37.22
CA ARG A 39 -56.29 13.11 -38.67
C ARG A 39 -55.28 12.02 -39.02
N ARG A 40 -55.77 11.04 -39.79
CA ARG A 40 -55.02 9.91 -40.35
C ARG A 40 -54.09 10.35 -41.48
N SER A 41 -53.05 9.51 -41.61
CA SER A 41 -52.19 9.20 -42.76
C SER A 41 -51.15 10.24 -43.21
N VAL A 42 -49.89 10.00 -42.84
CA VAL A 42 -48.79 9.75 -43.79
C VAL A 42 -47.85 8.71 -43.16
N LYS A 43 -47.63 7.60 -43.86
CA LYS A 43 -46.59 6.62 -43.55
C LYS A 43 -45.23 7.30 -43.71
N ILE A 44 -44.35 7.27 -42.71
CA ILE A 44 -42.87 7.20 -42.83
C ILE A 44 -42.28 6.92 -41.42
N ALA A 45 -41.57 5.79 -41.34
CA ALA A 45 -40.51 5.35 -40.41
C ALA A 45 -40.34 5.95 -38.99
N ILE A 46 -40.46 5.08 -37.99
CA ILE A 46 -39.77 5.11 -36.68
C ILE A 46 -38.34 4.54 -36.90
N PRO A 47 -37.26 4.75 -36.09
CA PRO A 47 -36.90 5.75 -35.06
C PRO A 47 -35.47 6.34 -35.27
N ALA A 48 -35.22 7.61 -34.93
CA ALA A 48 -33.83 8.13 -34.85
C ALA A 48 -33.49 8.88 -33.55
N ILE A 49 -34.45 9.10 -32.64
CA ILE A 49 -34.24 9.96 -31.47
C ILE A 49 -33.96 9.16 -30.19
N GLY A 50 -34.25 7.84 -30.18
CA GLY A 50 -33.82 6.94 -29.08
C GLY A 50 -32.33 6.62 -29.09
N CYS A 51 -31.66 6.72 -30.25
CA CYS A 51 -30.23 6.45 -30.37
C CYS A 51 -29.36 7.64 -29.94
N ALA A 52 -29.85 8.88 -29.96
CA ALA A 52 -29.04 10.05 -29.62
C ALA A 52 -28.74 10.15 -28.10
N VAL A 53 -29.65 9.67 -27.24
CA VAL A 53 -29.44 9.64 -25.79
C VAL A 53 -28.64 8.40 -25.37
N LEU A 54 -28.75 7.29 -26.11
CA LEU A 54 -27.90 6.11 -25.90
C LEU A 54 -26.48 6.30 -26.45
N SER A 55 -26.31 7.09 -27.51
CA SER A 55 -24.97 7.40 -28.08
C SER A 55 -24.20 8.42 -27.26
N MET A 56 -24.87 9.26 -26.45
CA MET A 56 -24.18 10.19 -25.54
C MET A 56 -23.71 9.51 -24.23
N ALA A 57 -24.27 8.36 -23.88
CA ALA A 57 -23.77 7.51 -22.79
C ALA A 57 -22.57 6.63 -23.19
N LEU A 58 -22.28 6.50 -24.49
CA LEU A 58 -21.15 5.73 -25.03
C LEU A 58 -19.90 6.57 -25.34
N VAL A 59 -19.94 7.88 -25.08
CA VAL A 59 -18.81 8.83 -25.29
C VAL A 59 -18.37 9.50 -23.99
N PHE A 60 -18.70 8.92 -22.83
CA PHE A 60 -17.72 9.00 -21.76
C PHE A 60 -16.62 8.03 -22.17
N PRO A 61 -15.40 8.47 -22.53
CA PRO A 61 -14.27 7.61 -22.27
C PRO A 61 -14.37 7.39 -20.77
N VAL A 62 -14.83 6.20 -20.40
CA VAL A 62 -14.48 5.69 -19.11
C VAL A 62 -12.96 5.67 -19.21
N PHE A 63 -12.34 6.71 -18.67
CA PHE A 63 -10.97 6.69 -18.21
C PHE A 63 -10.93 5.63 -17.11
N PHE A 64 -11.17 4.36 -17.48
CA PHE A 64 -10.38 3.28 -16.97
C PHE A 64 -8.96 3.70 -17.37
N LYS A 65 -8.31 4.49 -16.50
CA LYS A 65 -6.88 4.37 -16.35
C LYS A 65 -6.69 2.88 -16.18
N ALA A 66 -6.28 2.21 -17.27
CA ALA A 66 -5.79 0.86 -17.16
C ALA A 66 -4.71 0.97 -16.09
N ASP A 67 -4.94 0.35 -14.93
CA ASP A 67 -3.92 0.30 -13.89
C ASP A 67 -2.65 -0.17 -14.62
N PRO A 68 -1.55 0.59 -14.56
CA PRO A 68 -0.34 0.21 -15.26
C PRO A 68 -0.02 -1.22 -14.85
N ALA A 69 0.11 -2.09 -15.86
CA ALA A 69 0.15 -3.54 -15.66
C ALA A 69 1.28 -3.87 -14.67
N ILE A 70 0.92 -4.39 -13.50
CA ILE A 70 1.88 -4.72 -12.44
C ILE A 70 2.81 -5.81 -12.98
N PRO A 71 4.13 -5.55 -13.09
CA PRO A 71 5.07 -6.53 -13.61
C PRO A 71 5.19 -7.71 -12.63
N SER A 72 5.19 -8.94 -13.15
CA SER A 72 5.66 -10.10 -12.39
C SER A 72 7.19 -10.00 -12.25
N LEU A 73 7.71 -10.21 -11.05
CA LEU A 73 9.12 -10.22 -10.73
C LEU A 73 9.49 -11.61 -10.26
N THR A 74 9.92 -12.45 -11.21
CA THR A 74 10.32 -13.82 -10.94
C THR A 74 11.82 -13.87 -10.77
N ALA A 75 12.28 -14.23 -9.57
CA ALA A 75 13.71 -14.47 -9.35
C ALA A 75 14.16 -15.72 -10.10
N LEU A 76 15.27 -15.62 -10.84
CA LEU A 76 15.88 -16.72 -11.58
C LEU A 76 16.48 -17.78 -10.64
N GLN A 77 16.73 -17.41 -9.39
CA GLN A 77 17.14 -18.31 -8.33
C GLN A 77 16.39 -17.95 -7.05
N GLN A 78 15.59 -18.87 -6.53
CA GLN A 78 15.05 -18.74 -5.19
C GLN A 78 16.15 -19.15 -4.20
N VAL A 79 16.71 -18.17 -3.49
CA VAL A 79 17.47 -18.48 -2.28
C VAL A 79 16.44 -18.97 -1.26
N GLN A 80 16.55 -20.23 -0.81
CA GLN A 80 15.71 -20.70 0.30
C GLN A 80 15.89 -19.72 1.47
N PRO A 81 14.82 -19.28 2.15
CA PRO A 81 14.98 -18.51 3.36
C PRO A 81 15.81 -19.36 4.32
N THR A 82 17.02 -18.91 4.64
CA THR A 82 17.70 -19.41 5.83
C THR A 82 16.74 -19.15 6.98
N THR A 83 16.34 -20.21 7.66
CA THR A 83 15.56 -20.14 8.89
C THR A 83 16.31 -19.24 9.87
N PHE A 84 15.87 -17.99 9.97
CA PHE A 84 16.37 -17.05 10.95
C PHE A 84 15.74 -17.43 12.30
N THR A 85 16.43 -18.30 13.02
CA THR A 85 16.16 -18.51 14.45
C THR A 85 16.82 -17.34 15.17
N VAL A 86 16.05 -16.30 15.49
CA VAL A 86 16.50 -15.25 16.41
C VAL A 86 16.51 -15.87 17.81
N THR A 87 17.64 -16.46 18.21
CA THR A 87 17.93 -16.67 19.63
C THR A 87 18.67 -15.44 20.15
N PRO A 88 18.07 -14.67 21.06
CA PRO A 88 18.75 -13.56 21.68
C PRO A 88 19.80 -14.09 22.67
N ARG A 89 20.95 -13.41 22.73
CA ARG A 89 22.07 -13.68 23.65
C ARG A 89 22.82 -14.99 23.40
N SER A 90 23.41 -15.08 22.22
CA SER A 90 24.83 -15.45 22.03
C SER A 90 25.02 -15.61 20.54
N MET A 91 25.59 -14.60 19.88
CA MET A 91 26.22 -14.87 18.60
C MET A 91 27.50 -15.66 18.89
N PRO A 92 27.63 -16.94 18.51
CA PRO A 92 28.91 -17.37 18.01
C PRO A 92 29.16 -16.57 16.71
N LEU A 93 30.28 -15.86 16.66
CA LEU A 93 30.81 -15.08 15.53
C LEU A 93 31.10 -15.94 14.26
N SER A 94 30.37 -17.04 14.03
CA SER A 94 30.68 -18.04 13.01
C SER A 94 29.57 -18.29 11.98
N VAL A 95 28.46 -17.57 11.99
CA VAL A 95 27.70 -17.36 10.74
C VAL A 95 28.27 -16.10 10.10
N SER A 96 29.21 -16.27 9.18
CA SER A 96 29.66 -15.16 8.32
C SER A 96 28.47 -14.77 7.43
N LEU A 97 27.56 -13.97 7.96
CA LEU A 97 26.61 -13.20 7.18
C LEU A 97 27.47 -12.22 6.40
N GLY A 98 27.55 -12.39 5.08
CA GLY A 98 28.14 -11.37 4.22
C GLY A 98 27.50 -10.01 4.51
N PRO A 99 28.20 -8.91 4.23
CA PRO A 99 27.65 -7.57 4.46
C PRO A 99 26.29 -7.46 3.76
N LEU A 100 25.33 -6.82 4.44
CA LEU A 100 24.00 -6.57 3.87
C LEU A 100 24.16 -5.95 2.49
N LYS A 101 23.57 -6.59 1.47
CA LYS A 101 23.60 -6.11 0.09
C LYS A 101 22.66 -4.93 -0.04
N MET A 102 23.23 -3.74 -0.19
CA MET A 102 22.49 -2.48 -0.25
C MET A 102 23.12 -1.49 -1.22
N LEU A 103 22.35 -0.48 -1.60
CA LEU A 103 22.84 0.68 -2.32
C LEU A 103 22.15 1.95 -1.84
N ASN A 104 22.80 3.08 -2.10
CA ASN A 104 22.28 4.41 -1.88
C ASN A 104 21.98 5.06 -3.22
N TYR A 105 20.77 5.59 -3.37
CA TYR A 105 20.37 6.36 -4.53
C TYR A 105 19.43 7.51 -4.12
N ASN A 106 19.71 8.74 -4.56
CA ASN A 106 18.83 9.91 -4.41
C ASN A 106 18.33 10.15 -2.97
N GLY A 107 19.22 10.03 -1.97
CA GLY A 107 18.87 10.20 -0.55
C GLY A 107 18.17 9.00 0.10
N TYR A 108 17.91 7.93 -0.65
CA TYR A 108 17.33 6.69 -0.16
C TYR A 108 18.34 5.55 -0.11
N ARG A 109 18.16 4.67 0.88
CA ARG A 109 18.85 3.39 0.99
C ARG A 109 17.92 2.30 0.49
N TYR A 110 18.46 1.42 -0.33
CA TYR A 110 17.76 0.28 -0.89
C TYR A 110 18.49 -1.01 -0.56
N THR A 111 17.73 -2.07 -0.33
CA THR A 111 18.25 -3.42 -0.08
C THR A 111 17.92 -4.32 -1.27
N PHE A 112 18.87 -5.18 -1.66
CA PHE A 112 18.65 -6.14 -2.74
C PHE A 112 17.65 -7.22 -2.31
N LEU A 113 16.63 -7.45 -3.14
CA LEU A 113 15.64 -8.51 -2.91
C LEU A 113 16.27 -9.89 -3.06
N ASN A 114 15.70 -10.87 -2.35
CA ASN A 114 16.11 -12.29 -2.39
C ASN A 114 17.63 -12.47 -2.20
N ASP A 115 18.22 -11.69 -1.29
CA ASP A 115 19.67 -11.67 -1.05
C ASP A 115 20.49 -11.45 -2.35
N GLY A 116 20.02 -10.56 -3.23
CA GLY A 116 20.70 -10.25 -4.48
C GLY A 116 20.59 -11.34 -5.55
N ALA A 117 19.54 -12.16 -5.51
CA ALA A 117 19.23 -13.04 -6.63
C ALA A 117 18.84 -12.22 -7.88
N PRO A 118 19.26 -12.63 -9.09
CA PRO A 118 18.84 -11.99 -10.32
C PRO A 118 17.39 -12.32 -10.65
N PHE A 119 16.73 -11.42 -11.37
CA PHE A 119 15.33 -11.50 -11.79
C PHE A 119 15.23 -11.56 -13.32
N ASP A 120 14.21 -12.28 -13.79
CA ASP A 120 13.86 -12.29 -15.21
C ASP A 120 13.08 -11.02 -15.56
N LEU A 121 13.68 -10.15 -16.38
CA LEU A 121 13.05 -8.96 -16.94
C LEU A 121 12.99 -9.02 -18.47
N THR A 122 13.00 -10.22 -19.08
CA THR A 122 13.05 -10.39 -20.55
C THR A 122 11.91 -9.66 -21.26
N ASP A 123 10.68 -9.70 -20.71
CA ASP A 123 9.52 -9.02 -21.30
C ASP A 123 9.47 -7.51 -21.03
N ARG A 124 10.38 -7.00 -20.18
CA ARG A 124 10.32 -5.63 -19.60
C ARG A 124 11.71 -5.06 -19.35
N THR A 125 12.64 -5.37 -20.24
CA THR A 125 14.02 -4.94 -20.12
C THR A 125 14.05 -3.40 -20.08
N PRO A 126 14.69 -2.79 -19.06
CA PRO A 126 14.83 -1.35 -18.99
C PRO A 126 15.43 -0.76 -20.27
N ARG A 127 14.87 0.35 -20.74
CA ARG A 127 15.34 1.04 -21.94
C ARG A 127 16.44 2.02 -21.58
N ALA A 128 17.19 2.48 -22.58
CA ALA A 128 18.25 3.47 -22.37
C ALA A 128 17.75 4.76 -21.69
N GLY A 129 16.50 5.18 -21.95
CA GLY A 129 15.87 6.34 -21.31
C GLY A 129 15.49 6.13 -19.85
N ASP A 130 15.48 4.88 -19.37
CA ASP A 130 15.16 4.54 -17.97
C ASP A 130 16.43 4.56 -17.09
N LYS A 131 17.61 4.85 -17.66
CA LYS A 131 18.89 4.86 -16.95
C LYS A 131 18.96 6.03 -15.96
N LEU A 132 19.25 5.73 -14.70
CA LEU A 132 19.34 6.69 -13.60
C LEU A 132 20.79 6.99 -13.17
N GLY A 133 21.71 6.06 -13.42
CA GLY A 133 23.14 6.24 -13.12
C GLY A 133 23.90 4.92 -13.02
N THR A 134 25.09 4.97 -12.44
CA THR A 134 25.98 3.81 -12.29
C THR A 134 26.56 3.81 -10.89
N LEU A 135 26.60 2.64 -10.25
CA LEU A 135 27.17 2.44 -8.92
C LEU A 135 28.68 2.61 -8.97
N GLN A 136 29.20 3.66 -8.33
CA GLN A 136 30.60 4.09 -8.45
C GLN A 136 31.38 3.98 -7.15
N TYR A 137 30.69 3.94 -6.01
CA TYR A 137 31.34 3.95 -4.70
C TYR A 137 31.17 2.62 -3.99
N ASP A 138 32.30 2.01 -3.62
CA ASP A 138 32.35 0.74 -2.89
C ASP A 138 32.24 0.98 -1.38
N LEU A 139 31.01 0.88 -0.87
CA LEU A 139 30.72 0.97 0.56
C LEU A 139 31.37 -0.17 1.34
N LYS A 140 31.48 -1.36 0.73
CA LYS A 140 32.06 -2.53 1.42
C LYS A 140 33.53 -2.26 1.72
N SER A 141 34.30 -1.83 0.72
CA SER A 141 35.71 -1.51 0.90
C SER A 141 35.91 -0.33 1.86
N ASP A 142 35.06 0.69 1.82
CA ASP A 142 35.16 1.83 2.76
C ASP A 142 34.91 1.39 4.21
N MET A 143 33.89 0.56 4.46
CA MET A 143 33.59 0.00 5.78
C MET A 143 34.74 -0.85 6.31
N GLU A 144 35.35 -1.68 5.47
CA GLU A 144 36.54 -2.49 5.82
C GLU A 144 37.76 -1.62 6.17
N ASN A 145 37.85 -0.42 5.59
CA ASN A 145 38.92 0.56 5.82
C ASN A 145 38.62 1.57 6.95
N GLY A 146 37.59 1.31 7.77
CA GLY A 146 37.26 2.10 8.95
C GLY A 146 36.35 3.30 8.71
N GLY A 147 35.63 3.35 7.58
CA GLY A 147 34.50 4.28 7.37
C GLY A 147 34.89 5.76 7.35
N LYS A 148 36.07 6.10 6.85
CA LYS A 148 36.66 7.45 6.95
C LYS A 148 35.94 8.51 6.11
N ASN A 149 35.05 8.11 5.21
CA ASN A 149 34.47 8.98 4.18
C ASN A 149 32.99 9.37 4.40
N GLY A 150 32.40 9.14 5.58
CA GLY A 150 31.03 9.61 5.88
C GLY A 150 29.95 8.97 4.98
N TYR A 151 30.05 7.66 4.79
CA TYR A 151 29.47 6.89 3.70
C TYR A 151 27.93 6.75 3.71
N ALA A 152 27.26 6.99 4.83
CA ALA A 152 25.82 6.77 4.93
C ALA A 152 25.04 7.59 3.89
N VAL A 153 25.56 8.76 3.50
CA VAL A 153 24.89 9.79 2.67
C VAL A 153 25.36 9.82 1.21
N LEU A 154 26.41 9.07 0.84
CA LEU A 154 26.94 9.09 -0.52
C LEU A 154 25.98 8.46 -1.52
N ASP A 155 25.68 9.20 -2.58
CA ASP A 155 24.82 8.75 -3.69
C ASP A 155 25.59 7.80 -4.63
N TYR A 156 24.89 6.90 -5.32
CA TYR A 156 25.47 5.86 -6.18
C TYR A 156 26.49 4.95 -5.49
N ALA A 157 26.35 4.76 -4.18
CA ALA A 157 27.21 3.93 -3.37
C ALA A 157 26.58 2.55 -3.13
N THR A 158 27.37 1.49 -3.04
CA THR A 158 26.85 0.14 -2.85
C THR A 158 27.83 -0.78 -2.12
N THR A 159 27.28 -1.79 -1.43
CA THR A 159 28.06 -2.92 -0.89
C THR A 159 28.11 -4.11 -1.86
N TYR A 160 27.41 -4.05 -3.00
CA TYR A 160 27.21 -5.16 -3.93
C TYR A 160 27.08 -4.69 -5.39
N LEU A 161 27.62 -5.44 -6.37
CA LEU A 161 27.55 -5.09 -7.81
C LEU A 161 28.12 -3.70 -8.16
N LEU A 162 29.30 -3.37 -7.63
CA LEU A 162 30.04 -2.16 -8.03
C LEU A 162 30.19 -2.10 -9.56
N GLY A 163 29.93 -0.93 -10.14
CA GLY A 163 29.90 -0.73 -11.60
C GLY A 163 28.55 -1.09 -12.26
N GLY A 164 27.58 -1.61 -11.51
CA GLY A 164 26.22 -1.86 -12.00
C GLY A 164 25.48 -0.58 -12.41
N THR A 165 24.61 -0.69 -13.42
CA THR A 165 23.82 0.44 -13.91
C THR A 165 22.42 0.43 -13.28
N ILE A 166 22.01 1.56 -12.70
CA ILE A 166 20.70 1.74 -12.08
C ILE A 166 19.70 2.17 -13.15
N TYR A 167 18.53 1.53 -13.14
CA TYR A 167 17.40 1.84 -13.99
C TYR A 167 16.12 2.04 -13.18
N GLN A 168 15.28 2.95 -13.67
CA GLN A 168 13.88 3.01 -13.27
C GLN A 168 13.17 1.73 -13.71
N LEU A 169 12.46 1.09 -12.77
CA LEU A 169 11.66 -0.09 -13.07
C LEU A 169 10.23 0.33 -13.46
N GLN A 170 9.79 -0.06 -14.65
CA GLN A 170 8.46 0.31 -15.14
C GLN A 170 7.35 -0.21 -14.22
N GLY A 171 6.43 0.67 -13.84
CA GLY A 171 5.31 0.35 -12.97
C GLY A 171 5.57 0.51 -11.47
N TYR A 172 6.73 1.05 -11.09
CA TYR A 172 7.06 1.45 -9.72
C TYR A 172 7.56 2.89 -9.65
N ASP A 173 7.38 3.50 -8.48
CA ASP A 173 8.07 4.72 -8.10
C ASP A 173 9.58 4.43 -7.89
N PRO A 174 10.50 5.20 -8.52
CA PRO A 174 11.93 5.12 -8.25
C PRO A 174 12.31 5.24 -6.77
N ALA A 175 11.53 5.98 -5.96
CA ALA A 175 11.74 6.09 -4.52
C ALA A 175 11.51 4.75 -3.80
N PHE A 176 10.69 3.84 -4.36
CA PHE A 176 10.42 2.54 -3.76
C PHE A 176 11.26 1.40 -4.34
N ARG A 177 11.34 1.28 -5.66
CA ARG A 177 11.95 0.10 -6.28
C ARG A 177 12.67 0.44 -7.59
N LEU A 178 13.87 -0.12 -7.72
CA LEU A 178 14.75 0.11 -8.87
C LEU A 178 15.27 -1.23 -9.39
N ALA A 179 15.75 -1.22 -10.64
CA ALA A 179 16.50 -2.31 -11.22
C ALA A 179 17.99 -1.93 -11.30
N VAL A 180 18.87 -2.90 -11.02
CA VAL A 180 20.31 -2.77 -11.24
C VAL A 180 20.71 -3.82 -12.27
N GLU A 181 21.33 -3.39 -13.36
CA GLU A 181 21.94 -4.27 -14.34
C GLU A 181 23.42 -4.43 -14.05
N HIS A 182 23.90 -5.66 -14.06
CA HIS A 182 25.31 -5.98 -13.97
C HIS A 182 25.60 -7.26 -14.75
N GLU A 183 26.58 -7.23 -15.64
CA GLU A 183 26.98 -8.36 -16.49
C GLU A 183 25.79 -9.01 -17.26
N GLY A 184 24.85 -8.20 -17.74
CA GLY A 184 23.68 -8.66 -18.49
C GLY A 184 22.57 -9.29 -17.63
N ARG A 185 22.66 -9.21 -16.31
CA ARG A 185 21.63 -9.69 -15.37
C ARG A 185 21.00 -8.53 -14.62
N TYR A 186 19.72 -8.70 -14.28
CA TYR A 186 18.96 -7.69 -13.55
C TYR A 186 18.71 -8.10 -12.11
N TYR A 187 18.86 -7.15 -11.21
CA TYR A 187 18.67 -7.31 -9.77
C TYR A 187 17.70 -6.25 -9.29
N ILE A 188 16.79 -6.60 -8.39
CA ILE A 188 15.79 -5.66 -7.88
C ILE A 188 16.20 -5.19 -6.49
N VAL A 189 16.13 -3.88 -6.27
CA VAL A 189 16.35 -3.27 -4.96
C VAL A 189 15.09 -2.56 -4.47
N GLN A 190 14.85 -2.63 -3.18
CA GLN A 190 13.67 -2.05 -2.53
C GLN A 190 14.07 -1.10 -1.41
N LEU A 191 13.32 0.00 -1.28
CA LEU A 191 13.46 0.98 -0.23
C LEU A 191 13.53 0.33 1.16
N SER A 192 14.60 0.65 1.90
CA SER A 192 14.80 0.20 3.28
C SER A 192 14.88 1.38 4.25
N GLY A 193 15.39 2.54 3.82
CA GLY A 193 15.52 3.71 4.69
C GLY A 193 16.03 4.94 3.96
N ARG A 194 16.38 5.98 4.70
CA ARG A 194 17.10 7.14 4.14
C ARG A 194 18.58 7.06 4.46
N THR A 195 19.37 7.67 3.59
CA THR A 195 20.83 7.68 3.69
C THR A 195 21.33 8.47 4.90
N ASP A 196 20.60 9.51 5.29
CA ASP A 196 20.84 10.32 6.49
C ASP A 196 20.26 9.70 7.78
N ASN A 197 19.69 8.49 7.71
CA ASN A 197 18.98 7.80 8.78
C ASN A 197 17.75 8.55 9.33
N SER A 198 17.24 9.57 8.62
CA SER A 198 15.94 10.14 8.94
C SER A 198 14.83 9.13 8.67
N VAL A 199 13.79 9.14 9.50
CA VAL A 199 12.68 8.19 9.38
C VAL A 199 11.79 8.58 8.21
N ILE A 200 11.40 7.60 7.41
CA ILE A 200 10.40 7.76 6.35
C ILE A 200 9.01 7.69 7.00
N PRO A 201 8.14 8.70 6.85
CA PRO A 201 6.76 8.62 7.32
C PRO A 201 6.03 7.41 6.74
N ALA A 202 5.15 6.78 7.54
CA ALA A 202 4.44 5.57 7.11
C ALA A 202 3.57 5.82 5.86
N GLY A 203 2.94 7.00 5.79
CA GLY A 203 2.17 7.44 4.62
C GLY A 203 3.03 7.54 3.36
N ASP A 204 4.18 8.22 3.44
CA ASP A 204 5.12 8.36 2.33
C ASP A 204 5.62 6.99 1.84
N TYR A 205 5.94 6.08 2.77
CA TYR A 205 6.34 4.71 2.42
C TYR A 205 5.18 3.98 1.71
N ALA A 206 3.96 4.05 2.25
CA ALA A 206 2.81 3.38 1.70
C ALA A 206 2.41 3.90 0.31
N GLU A 207 2.60 5.21 0.09
CA GLU A 207 2.38 5.88 -1.21
C GLU A 207 3.44 5.47 -2.23
N ALA A 208 4.73 5.61 -1.90
CA ALA A 208 5.82 5.25 -2.79
C ALA A 208 5.78 3.76 -3.19
N ALA A 209 5.45 2.89 -2.22
CA ALA A 209 5.29 1.46 -2.46
C ALA A 209 3.93 1.08 -3.08
N GLU A 210 3.05 2.05 -3.31
CA GLU A 210 1.69 1.87 -3.80
C GLU A 210 0.94 0.71 -3.12
N LEU A 211 1.10 0.54 -1.80
CA LEU A 211 0.68 -0.68 -1.09
C LEU A 211 -0.80 -0.99 -1.32
N ALA A 212 -1.66 0.04 -1.27
CA ALA A 212 -3.10 -0.13 -1.46
C ALA A 212 -3.47 -0.69 -2.84
N ARG A 213 -2.63 -0.47 -3.85
CA ARG A 213 -2.79 -0.98 -5.22
C ARG A 213 -2.08 -2.31 -5.41
N LEU A 214 -0.88 -2.47 -4.88
CA LEU A 214 0.01 -3.60 -5.17
C LEU A 214 -0.18 -4.80 -4.23
N THR A 215 -0.60 -4.59 -2.99
CA THR A 215 -0.79 -5.69 -2.04
C THR A 215 -1.95 -6.60 -2.48
N LYS A 216 -1.66 -7.88 -2.61
CA LYS A 216 -2.60 -8.95 -2.96
C LYS A 216 -3.21 -9.57 -1.70
N GLU A 217 -2.38 -9.84 -0.71
CA GLU A 217 -2.76 -10.44 0.57
C GLU A 217 -1.72 -10.08 1.65
N ILE A 218 -2.13 -10.17 2.91
CA ILE A 218 -1.27 -9.98 4.07
C ILE A 218 -1.31 -11.26 4.89
N ASP A 219 -0.17 -11.96 4.96
CA ASP A 219 -0.03 -13.12 5.84
C ASP A 219 0.46 -12.65 7.19
N ILE A 220 -0.26 -12.97 8.26
CA ILE A 220 0.20 -12.77 9.62
C ILE A 220 0.84 -14.06 10.08
N MET A 221 2.11 -13.99 10.43
CA MET A 221 2.95 -15.13 10.78
C MET A 221 3.56 -14.93 12.17
N ASN A 222 4.02 -16.03 12.77
CA ASN A 222 4.87 -15.96 13.96
C ASN A 222 6.18 -15.21 13.69
N HIS A 223 6.94 -14.89 14.75
CA HIS A 223 8.19 -14.14 14.67
C HIS A 223 9.16 -14.64 13.57
N SER A 224 9.34 -15.97 13.48
CA SER A 224 10.27 -16.59 12.56
C SER A 224 9.75 -16.71 11.12
N GLY A 225 8.51 -16.30 10.85
CA GLY A 225 7.87 -16.46 9.54
C GLY A 225 7.67 -17.93 9.13
N SER A 226 7.65 -18.86 10.09
CA SER A 226 7.53 -20.31 9.82
C SER A 226 6.10 -20.82 9.97
N VAL A 227 5.28 -20.14 10.77
CA VAL A 227 3.88 -20.51 11.02
C VAL A 227 2.99 -19.35 10.64
N GLN A 228 2.06 -19.61 9.71
CA GLN A 228 1.02 -18.66 9.34
C GLN A 228 -0.13 -18.76 10.34
N LEU A 229 -0.47 -17.64 10.96
CA LEU A 229 -1.55 -17.51 11.94
C LEU A 229 -2.86 -17.10 11.25
N HIS A 230 -2.80 -16.04 10.44
CA HIS A 230 -3.96 -15.48 9.75
C HIS A 230 -3.62 -15.00 8.33
N VAL A 231 -4.63 -14.81 7.49
CA VAL A 231 -4.49 -14.24 6.13
C VAL A 231 -5.60 -13.23 5.86
N LEU A 232 -5.20 -12.01 5.51
CA LEU A 232 -6.09 -10.98 5.00
C LEU A 232 -6.00 -10.96 3.47
N HIS A 233 -7.03 -11.47 2.80
CA HIS A 233 -7.10 -11.56 1.34
C HIS A 233 -8.22 -10.68 0.75
N ARG A 234 -9.15 -10.19 1.58
CA ARG A 234 -10.24 -9.32 1.12
C ARG A 234 -9.70 -7.93 0.83
N LYS A 235 -9.97 -7.41 -0.38
CA LYS A 235 -9.50 -6.09 -0.84
C LYS A 235 -9.94 -4.93 0.06
N LYS A 236 -11.04 -5.08 0.83
CA LYS A 236 -11.47 -4.07 1.81
C LYS A 236 -10.53 -4.09 3.02
N ASP A 237 -10.37 -5.24 3.64
CA ASP A 237 -9.53 -5.46 4.82
C ASP A 237 -8.08 -5.05 4.57
N ILE A 238 -7.53 -5.39 3.39
CA ILE A 238 -6.16 -4.97 2.98
C ILE A 238 -6.05 -3.44 2.89
N ARG A 239 -7.04 -2.77 2.28
CA ARG A 239 -7.03 -1.31 2.15
C ARG A 239 -7.21 -0.61 3.49
N GLU A 240 -8.02 -1.17 4.37
CA GLU A 240 -8.21 -0.67 5.73
C GLU A 240 -6.93 -0.80 6.56
N TRP A 241 -6.28 -1.97 6.52
CA TRP A 241 -4.98 -2.20 7.15
C TRP A 241 -3.94 -1.19 6.71
N ILE A 242 -3.77 -1.04 5.39
CA ILE A 242 -2.79 -0.10 4.82
C ILE A 242 -3.17 1.34 5.15
N GLY A 243 -4.46 1.69 5.12
CA GLY A 243 -4.96 3.01 5.46
C GLY A 243 -4.73 3.38 6.93
N MET A 244 -4.87 2.45 7.85
CA MET A 244 -4.54 2.63 9.26
C MET A 244 -3.02 2.70 9.47
N PHE A 245 -2.25 1.80 8.85
CA PHE A 245 -0.79 1.84 8.91
C PHE A 245 -0.22 3.17 8.39
N SER A 246 -0.79 3.72 7.31
CA SER A 246 -0.33 4.99 6.72
C SER A 246 -0.46 6.19 7.66
N GLN A 247 -1.28 6.08 8.72
CA GLN A 247 -1.45 7.09 9.76
C GLN A 247 -0.51 6.89 10.95
N SER A 248 0.37 5.88 10.91
CA SER A 248 1.31 5.61 11.99
C SER A 248 2.30 6.74 12.16
N GLU A 249 2.57 7.08 13.41
CA GLU A 249 3.57 8.09 13.74
C GLU A 249 4.97 7.49 13.62
N THR A 250 5.92 8.31 13.16
CA THR A 250 7.32 7.92 13.13
C THR A 250 7.84 7.82 14.57
N ALA A 251 8.49 6.71 14.91
CA ALA A 251 9.09 6.53 16.23
C ALA A 251 10.43 7.30 16.36
N VAL A 252 10.40 8.62 16.19
CA VAL A 252 11.56 9.53 16.32
C VAL A 252 11.77 9.83 17.81
N ASN A 253 13.01 9.75 18.29
CA ASN A 253 13.40 9.97 19.70
C ASN A 253 12.98 8.87 20.68
N ARG A 254 13.43 7.63 20.46
CA ARG A 254 13.35 6.62 21.51
C ARG A 254 14.42 6.85 22.57
N ASP A 255 13.98 6.94 23.82
CA ASP A 255 14.85 6.66 24.94
C ASP A 255 15.31 5.20 24.86
N ARG A 256 16.50 4.91 25.40
CA ARG A 256 17.15 3.60 25.36
C ARG A 256 16.23 2.45 25.80
N GLU A 257 15.31 2.74 26.71
CA GLU A 257 14.31 1.80 27.21
C GLU A 257 13.39 1.23 26.12
N ALA A 258 12.93 2.05 25.17
CA ALA A 258 12.04 1.59 24.10
C ALA A 258 12.77 0.69 23.08
N ASP A 259 14.08 0.88 22.91
CA ASP A 259 14.92 -0.02 22.12
C ASP A 259 15.18 -1.34 22.84
N GLU A 260 15.40 -1.30 24.16
CA GLU A 260 15.53 -2.48 24.99
C GLU A 260 14.23 -3.31 25.02
N GLN A 261 13.07 -2.65 25.12
CA GLN A 261 11.76 -3.30 25.05
C GLN A 261 11.50 -3.94 23.69
N TRP A 262 11.83 -3.26 22.59
CA TRP A 262 11.73 -3.83 21.24
C TRP A 262 12.64 -5.04 21.08
N ALA A 263 13.92 -4.91 21.46
CA ALA A 263 14.88 -6.00 21.42
C ALA A 263 14.38 -7.18 22.26
N LYS A 264 13.85 -6.92 23.46
CA LYS A 264 13.26 -7.94 24.34
C LYS A 264 12.04 -8.61 23.70
N ALA A 265 11.11 -7.87 23.09
CA ALA A 265 9.95 -8.45 22.42
C ALA A 265 10.34 -9.37 21.26
N GLN A 266 11.34 -8.98 20.47
CA GLN A 266 11.91 -9.87 19.44
C GLN A 266 12.57 -11.10 20.06
N SER A 267 13.34 -10.90 21.13
CA SER A 267 14.03 -11.93 21.90
C SER A 267 13.08 -13.01 22.46
N GLU A 268 11.89 -12.58 22.89
CA GLU A 268 10.87 -13.43 23.52
C GLU A 268 9.90 -14.04 22.50
N GLY A 269 10.10 -13.80 21.20
CA GLY A 269 9.20 -14.27 20.14
C GLY A 269 7.82 -13.59 20.14
N LYS A 270 7.69 -12.45 20.83
CA LYS A 270 6.45 -11.64 20.92
C LYS A 270 6.30 -10.62 19.80
N SER A 271 7.07 -10.79 18.73
CA SER A 271 6.91 -10.01 17.52
C SER A 271 6.41 -10.92 16.41
N TYR A 272 5.62 -10.37 15.51
CA TYR A 272 4.93 -11.08 14.46
C TYR A 272 5.37 -10.54 13.12
N LEU A 273 5.37 -11.40 12.11
CA LEU A 273 5.68 -11.00 10.75
C LEU A 273 4.39 -10.83 9.97
N ALA A 274 4.06 -9.59 9.63
CA ALA A 274 3.04 -9.26 8.64
C ALA A 274 3.71 -9.20 7.27
N LYS A 275 3.52 -10.25 6.47
CA LYS A 275 4.10 -10.39 5.13
C LYS A 275 3.10 -9.88 4.09
N LEU A 276 3.34 -8.67 3.58
CA LEU A 276 2.52 -8.06 2.54
C LEU A 276 2.96 -8.65 1.19
N ARG A 277 2.19 -9.61 0.67
CA ARG A 277 2.45 -10.20 -0.65
C ARG A 277 1.95 -9.27 -1.73
N LEU A 278 2.83 -8.93 -2.66
CA LEU A 278 2.53 -8.03 -3.75
C LEU A 278 2.08 -8.82 -4.98
N LYS A 279 1.32 -8.17 -5.85
CA LYS A 279 0.83 -8.76 -7.11
C LYS A 279 1.93 -9.10 -8.10
N ASP A 280 3.13 -8.58 -7.88
CA ASP A 280 4.35 -8.85 -8.65
C ASP A 280 5.04 -10.17 -8.26
N GLY A 281 4.58 -10.88 -7.22
CA GLY A 281 5.20 -12.11 -6.72
C GLY A 281 6.30 -11.93 -5.66
N THR A 282 6.64 -10.69 -5.32
CA THR A 282 7.51 -10.32 -4.19
C THR A 282 6.68 -10.07 -2.92
N ALA A 283 7.37 -9.82 -1.80
CA ALA A 283 6.73 -9.48 -0.54
C ALA A 283 7.51 -8.42 0.22
N ILE A 284 6.80 -7.68 1.07
CA ILE A 284 7.38 -6.76 2.05
C ILE A 284 7.16 -7.36 3.43
N ASP A 285 8.25 -7.46 4.19
CA ASP A 285 8.22 -7.96 5.55
C ASP A 285 8.05 -6.77 6.52
N MET A 286 6.95 -6.78 7.27
CA MET A 286 6.66 -5.83 8.34
C MET A 286 6.67 -6.57 9.67
N PHE A 287 7.55 -6.19 10.59
CA PHE A 287 7.55 -6.74 11.94
C PHE A 287 6.63 -5.93 12.83
N VAL A 288 5.69 -6.58 13.51
CA VAL A 288 4.70 -5.96 14.39
C VAL A 288 4.92 -6.46 15.82
N VAL A 289 4.92 -5.54 16.79
CA VAL A 289 4.93 -5.83 18.23
C VAL A 289 3.65 -5.25 18.83
N PRO A 290 2.58 -6.06 18.92
CA PRO A 290 1.27 -5.58 19.37
C PRO A 290 1.29 -5.01 20.79
N GLU A 291 2.02 -5.64 21.72
CA GLU A 291 2.12 -5.19 23.12
C GLU A 291 2.70 -3.78 23.25
N LEU A 292 3.51 -3.36 22.29
CA LEU A 292 4.12 -2.03 22.25
C LEU A 292 3.39 -1.09 21.28
N GLY A 293 2.37 -1.56 20.56
CA GLY A 293 1.68 -0.81 19.52
C GLY A 293 2.64 -0.35 18.43
N MET A 294 3.60 -1.18 18.03
CA MET A 294 4.71 -0.75 17.16
C MET A 294 4.89 -1.66 15.95
N ALA A 295 5.36 -1.09 14.85
CA ALA A 295 5.73 -1.83 13.65
C ALA A 295 7.08 -1.36 13.09
N ALA A 296 7.73 -2.19 12.28
CA ALA A 296 8.95 -1.86 11.58
C ALA A 296 8.92 -2.37 10.14
N ILE A 297 9.41 -1.55 9.21
CA ILE A 297 9.67 -1.92 7.81
C ILE A 297 11.04 -1.39 7.41
N GLY A 298 11.93 -2.29 6.97
CA GLY A 298 13.33 -1.94 6.70
C GLY A 298 13.98 -1.36 7.95
N ASP A 299 14.56 -0.16 7.80
CA ASP A 299 15.22 0.58 8.88
C ASP A 299 14.24 1.45 9.69
N ASN A 300 12.99 1.56 9.23
CA ASN A 300 12.00 2.46 9.81
C ASN A 300 11.16 1.77 10.89
N ARG A 301 10.83 2.53 11.94
CA ARG A 301 9.95 2.10 13.02
C ARG A 301 8.80 3.08 13.22
N TYR A 302 7.65 2.54 13.55
CA TYR A 302 6.38 3.23 13.59
C TYR A 302 5.64 2.93 14.88
N ILE A 303 4.93 3.93 15.39
CA ILE A 303 3.92 3.79 16.44
C ILE A 303 2.58 3.67 15.73
N LEU A 304 1.95 2.51 15.89
CA LEU A 304 0.67 2.19 15.29
C LEU A 304 -0.44 3.00 15.98
N PRO A 305 -1.44 3.51 15.24
CA PRO A 305 -2.59 4.16 15.86
C PRO A 305 -3.34 3.20 16.78
N GLU A 306 -3.97 3.72 17.84
CA GLU A 306 -4.78 2.92 18.76
C GLU A 306 -5.87 2.13 18.00
N SER A 307 -6.50 2.76 17.00
CA SER A 307 -7.50 2.12 16.14
C SER A 307 -6.96 0.90 15.39
N PHE A 308 -5.67 0.85 15.08
CA PHE A 308 -5.04 -0.32 14.46
C PHE A 308 -4.99 -1.47 15.46
N SER A 309 -4.55 -1.19 16.68
CA SER A 309 -4.49 -2.18 17.76
C SER A 309 -5.89 -2.71 18.10
N GLU A 310 -6.90 -1.85 18.20
CA GLU A 310 -8.28 -2.25 18.43
C GLU A 310 -8.83 -3.15 17.32
N ALA A 311 -8.53 -2.84 16.05
CA ALA A 311 -9.05 -3.58 14.91
C ALA A 311 -8.36 -4.93 14.68
N TYR A 312 -7.08 -5.04 15.05
CA TYR A 312 -6.22 -6.16 14.61
C TYR A 312 -5.46 -6.88 15.72
N ALA A 313 -5.58 -6.49 16.99
CA ALA A 313 -4.89 -7.17 18.10
C ALA A 313 -5.14 -8.69 18.10
N ASP A 314 -6.38 -9.12 17.84
CA ASP A 314 -6.77 -10.53 17.84
C ASP A 314 -6.02 -11.35 16.79
N LEU A 315 -5.57 -10.74 15.69
CA LEU A 315 -4.82 -11.43 14.63
C LEU A 315 -3.40 -11.82 15.05
N PHE A 316 -2.92 -11.26 16.17
CA PHE A 316 -1.58 -11.50 16.67
C PHE A 316 -1.57 -12.35 17.94
N HIS A 317 -2.71 -12.84 18.41
CA HIS A 317 -2.75 -13.77 19.53
C HIS A 317 -2.78 -15.20 18.98
N ASN A 318 -1.99 -16.11 19.58
CA ASN A 318 -2.13 -17.53 19.26
C ASN A 318 -3.52 -18.01 19.74
N PRO A 319 -4.25 -18.80 18.93
CA PRO A 319 -5.44 -19.50 19.40
C PRO A 319 -5.14 -20.51 20.51
#